data_AF-A0A2J4Q0N4-F1
#
_entry.id   AF-A0A2J4Q0N4-F1
#
_cell.length_a   1.000
_cell.length_b   1.000
_cell.length_c   1.000
_cell.angle_alpha   90.00
_cell.angle_beta   90.00
_cell.angle_gamma   90.00
#
_symmetry.space_group_name_H-M   'P 1'
#
loop_
_entity.id
_entity.type
_entity.pdbx_description
1 polymer ?
#
loop_
_entity_poly.entity_id
_entity_poly.type
_entity_poly.pdbx_seq_one_letter_code
_entity_poly.pdbx_strand_id
1 'polypeptide(L)' 'MADSNLWHETLHDHFGQYFSVDNVLYHEKTDHQDLIIFENAAFGRVMALDGVVQTTERDEFIYHE' A
#
# COMPACT_ATOMS: atom_id res chain seq x y z
N MET A 1 10.75 -13.40 -15.54
CA MET A 1 9.64 -12.54 -15.09
C MET A 1 10.00 -12.16 -13.67
N ALA A 2 10.09 -10.86 -13.37
CA ALA A 2 10.52 -10.42 -12.04
C ALA A 2 9.60 -11.04 -11.00
N ASP A 3 10.19 -11.56 -9.93
CA ASP A 3 9.48 -12.02 -8.74
C ASP A 3 8.86 -10.77 -8.10
N SER A 4 7.70 -10.34 -8.61
CA SER A 4 7.05 -9.11 -8.19
C SER A 4 6.58 -9.32 -6.77
N ASN A 5 7.24 -8.66 -5.83
CA ASN A 5 6.87 -8.67 -4.42
C ASN A 5 5.49 -8.01 -4.31
N LEU A 6 4.45 -8.79 -4.02
CA LEU A 6 3.06 -8.31 -3.98
C LEU A 6 2.67 -7.97 -2.55
N TRP A 7 2.19 -6.74 -2.34
CA TRP A 7 1.55 -6.33 -1.10
C TRP A 7 0.03 -6.48 -1.23
N HIS A 8 -0.60 -7.12 -0.25
CA HIS A 8 -2.02 -7.46 -0.28
C HIS A 8 -2.76 -6.66 0.79
N GLU A 9 -3.84 -6.01 0.40
CA GLU A 9 -4.73 -5.35 1.35
C GLU A 9 -5.56 -6.39 2.12
N THR A 10 -5.77 -6.14 3.41
CA THR A 10 -6.40 -7.09 4.35
C THR A 10 -7.71 -6.58 4.96
N LEU A 11 -8.32 -5.54 4.38
CA LEU A 11 -9.58 -4.97 4.87
C LEU A 11 -10.75 -5.97 4.85
N HIS A 12 -10.75 -6.93 3.92
CA HIS A 12 -11.80 -7.94 3.80
C HIS A 12 -11.21 -9.34 3.66
N ASP A 13 -11.82 -10.32 4.34
CA ASP A 13 -11.30 -11.70 4.43
C ASP A 13 -11.38 -12.50 3.11
N HIS A 14 -12.22 -12.07 2.17
CA HIS A 14 -12.60 -12.87 0.99
C HIS A 14 -12.19 -12.24 -0.35
N PHE A 15 -11.86 -10.96 -0.35
CA PHE A 15 -11.40 -10.24 -1.53
C PHE A 15 -10.56 -9.05 -1.09
N GLY A 16 -9.66 -8.60 -1.96
CA GLY A 16 -8.83 -7.44 -1.68
C GLY A 16 -8.13 -6.98 -2.95
N GLN A 17 -7.54 -5.81 -2.88
CA GLN A 17 -6.62 -5.31 -3.90
C GLN A 17 -5.19 -5.66 -3.51
N TYR A 18 -4.34 -5.74 -4.52
CA TYR A 18 -2.91 -5.99 -4.35
C TYR A 18 -2.11 -5.06 -5.24
N PHE A 19 -0.93 -4.71 -4.78
CA PHE A 19 -0.02 -3.80 -5.47
C PHE A 19 1.34 -4.45 -5.62
N SER A 20 1.97 -4.28 -6.78
CA SER A 20 3.38 -4.59 -6.92
C SER A 20 4.21 -3.61 -6.10
N VAL A 21 5.15 -4.12 -5.33
CA VAL A 21 6.08 -3.31 -4.54
C VAL A 21 7.39 -3.22 -5.33
N ASP A 22 7.67 -2.03 -5.86
CA ASP A 22 8.93 -1.78 -6.56
C ASP A 22 10.04 -1.43 -5.56
N ASN A 23 9.70 -0.62 -4.55
CA ASN A 23 10.63 -0.21 -3.50
C ASN A 23 9.89 0.12 -2.20
N VAL A 24 10.37 -0.37 -1.06
CA VAL A 24 9.83 0.00 0.26
C VAL A 24 10.58 1.23 0.74
N LEU A 25 9.87 2.35 0.90
CA LEU A 25 10.44 3.62 1.36
C LEU A 25 10.51 3.67 2.89
N TYR A 26 9.50 3.11 3.55
CA TYR A 26 9.39 3.09 5.00
C TYR A 26 8.54 1.91 5.46
N HIS A 27 8.94 1.27 6.56
CA HIS A 27 8.15 0.23 7.21
C HIS A 27 8.46 0.24 8.71
N GLU A 28 7.45 0.51 9.52
CA GLU A 28 7.54 0.49 10.97
C GLU A 28 6.34 -0.25 11.54
N LYS A 29 6.61 -1.29 12.32
CA LYS A 29 5.61 -2.03 13.08
C LYS A 29 5.79 -1.72 14.56
N THR A 30 4.79 -1.09 15.15
CA THR A 30 4.71 -0.82 16.59
C THR A 30 3.71 -1.77 17.25
N ASP A 31 3.64 -1.76 18.58
CA ASP A 31 2.63 -2.52 19.32
C ASP A 31 1.19 -2.05 19.03
N HIS A 32 1.03 -0.85 18.48
CA HIS A 32 -0.27 -0.24 18.22
C HIS A 32 -0.71 -0.32 16.77
N GLN A 33 0.23 -0.28 15.83
CA GLN A 33 -0.05 -0.18 14.40
C GLN A 33 1.13 -0.62 13.53
N ASP A 34 0.84 -1.07 12.31
CA ASP A 34 1.77 -1.42 11.24
C ASP A 34 1.70 -0.38 10.12
N LEU A 35 2.73 0.44 9.95
CA LEU A 35 2.80 1.51 8.95
C LEU A 35 3.81 1.13 7.85
N ILE A 36 3.34 1.13 6.60
CA ILE A 36 4.19 0.90 5.43
C ILE A 36 3.97 1.98 4.37
N ILE A 37 5.07 2.43 3.76
CA ILE A 37 5.08 3.30 2.58
C ILE A 37 5.96 2.66 1.52
N PHE A 38 5.41 2.45 0.33
CA PHE A 38 6.12 1.84 -0.78
C PHE A 38 5.80 2.51 -2.12
N GLU A 39 6.70 2.32 -3.09
CA GLU A 39 6.53 2.76 -4.47
C GLU A 39 5.92 1.64 -5.32
N ASN A 40 4.95 2.02 -6.12
CA ASN A 40 4.27 1.19 -7.09
C ASN A 40 4.25 1.90 -8.45
N ALA A 41 4.66 1.22 -9.52
CA ALA A 41 4.73 1.79 -10.86
C ALA A 41 3.39 2.34 -11.39
N ALA A 42 2.25 1.81 -10.95
CA ALA A 42 0.94 2.24 -11.40
C ALA A 42 0.40 3.43 -10.58
N PHE A 43 0.49 3.37 -9.25
CA PHE A 43 -0.16 4.30 -8.32
C PHE A 43 0.79 5.30 -7.63
N GLY A 44 2.09 5.23 -7.92
CA GLY A 44 3.10 6.08 -7.27
C GLY A 44 3.38 5.61 -5.85
N ARG A 45 3.51 6.53 -4.90
CA ARG A 45 3.67 6.17 -3.48
C ARG A 45 2.33 5.75 -2.89
N VAL A 46 2.34 4.60 -2.22
CA VAL A 46 1.19 4.04 -1.49
C VAL A 46 1.52 4.04 0.00
N MET A 47 0.62 4.59 0.82
CA MET A 47 0.68 4.51 2.28
C MET A 47 -0.41 3.56 2.77
N ALA A 48 -0.03 2.57 3.58
CA ALA A 48 -0.97 1.67 4.24
C ALA A 48 -0.71 1.61 5.75
N LEU A 49 -1.80 1.49 6.50
CA LEU A 49 -1.81 1.35 7.95
C LEU A 49 -2.60 0.09 8.31
N ASP A 50 -2.03 -0.78 9.14
CA ASP A 50 -2.61 -2.06 9.58
C ASP A 50 -3.12 -2.93 8.42
N GLY A 51 -2.38 -2.92 7.30
CA GLY A 51 -2.74 -3.70 6.11
C GLY A 51 -3.88 -3.11 5.27
N VAL A 52 -4.27 -1.86 5.50
CA VAL A 52 -5.32 -1.13 4.76
C VAL A 52 -4.74 0.12 4.09
N VAL A 53 -4.99 0.31 2.79
CA VAL A 53 -4.53 1.48 2.03
C VAL A 53 -5.22 2.73 2.54
N GLN A 54 -4.43 3.76 2.84
CA GLN A 54 -4.93 5.05 3.32
C GLN A 54 -4.98 6.09 2.21
N THR A 55 -3.96 6.13 1.34
CA THR A 55 -3.88 7.05 0.20
C THR A 55 -2.84 6.58 -0.82
N THR A 56 -3.02 6.96 -2.09
CA THR A 56 -2.00 6.81 -3.13
C THR A 56 -1.76 8.13 -3.84
N GLU A 57 -0.51 8.41 -4.20
CA GLU A 57 -0.11 9.67 -4.84
C GLU A 57 -0.89 9.97 -6.13
N ARG A 58 -1.25 8.94 -6.89
CA ARG A 58 -1.86 9.12 -8.21
C ARG A 58 -3.37 9.33 -8.19
N ASP A 59 -4.09 8.93 -7.14
CA ASP A 59 -5.55 8.99 -7.09
C ASP A 59 -6.11 9.80 -5.91
N GLU A 60 -5.26 10.30 -5.01
CA GLU A 60 -5.69 11.06 -3.82
C GLU A 60 -6.55 12.29 -4.16
N PHE A 61 -6.33 12.90 -5.33
CA PHE A 61 -7.08 14.08 -5.77
C PHE A 61 -8.58 13.81 -5.97
N ILE A 62 -8.98 12.56 -6.19
CA ILE A 62 -10.39 12.16 -6.34
C ILE A 62 -11.11 12.19 -4.98
N TYR A 63 -10.36 12.00 -3.88
CA TYR A 63 -10.92 11.96 -2.52
C TYR A 63 -10.87 13.34 -1.82
N HIS A 64 -9.92 14.19 -2.18
CA HIS A 64 -9.71 15.50 -1.54
C HIS A 64 -10.28 16.72 -2.31
N GLU A 65 -10.92 16.52 -3.48
CA GLU A 65 -11.76 17.53 -4.15
C GLU A 65 -13.23 17.45 -3.71
#